data_AF-A0A7W0YYV2-F1
#
_entry.id   AF-A0A7W0YYV2-F1
#
_cell.length_a   1.000
_cell.length_b   1.000
_cell.length_c   1.000
_cell.angle_alpha   90.00
_cell.angle_beta   90.00
_cell.angle_gamma   90.00
#
_symmetry.space_group_name_H-M   'P 1'
#
loop_
_entity.id
_entity.type
_entity.pdbx_description
1 polymer ?
#
loop_
_entity_poly.entity_id
_entity_poly.type
_entity_poly.pdbx_seq_one_letter_code
_entity_poly.pdbx_strand_id
1 'polypeptide(L)'
;MDRLVVRGAREHNLKDVHLDLPREALIVFTGLSGSGKSSLAFDTIFAEGQRRYVESLSAYARQFLGQLDKPDVDFIEGLSPAVSIDQKSTNRNPRSTVGTITEVYDYLRLLYARAGQPHCPICGRVIAKQTPQQIVDQVLALEAGTRFQVLGPVVRERKGEYVDLFSSLQGQGFARARIDGVVYSLTDPPKLKKQEKHSIEVVIDRLTVKASSKQRLTDSVETALRLAGGLVVLDFVDLPEDDLHRERTFSEHLAC
;
A
#
# COMPACT_ATOMS: atom_id res chain seq x y z
N MET A 1 -20.71 -43.25 -8.25
CA MET A 1 -19.84 -44.14 -9.03
C MET A 1 -18.43 -44.04 -8.47
N ASP A 2 -17.85 -45.20 -8.16
CA ASP A 2 -16.53 -45.42 -7.55
C ASP A 2 -15.41 -45.61 -8.59
N ARG A 3 -15.74 -45.60 -9.89
CA ARG A 3 -14.79 -45.80 -10.99
C ARG A 3 -14.83 -44.66 -12.01
N LEU A 4 -13.69 -44.41 -12.63
CA LEU A 4 -13.51 -43.62 -13.84
C LEU A 4 -13.47 -44.60 -15.02
N VAL A 5 -14.46 -44.49 -15.90
CA VAL A 5 -14.65 -45.38 -17.04
C VAL A 5 -14.29 -44.62 -18.30
N VAL A 6 -13.36 -45.16 -19.09
CA VAL A 6 -12.97 -44.63 -20.41
C VAL A 6 -13.23 -45.73 -21.44
N ARG A 7 -13.86 -45.37 -22.56
CA ARG A 7 -14.14 -46.29 -23.66
C ARG A 7 -13.78 -45.62 -24.99
N GLY A 8 -13.02 -46.36 -25.79
CA GLY A 8 -12.67 -45.98 -27.15
C GLY A 8 -11.80 -44.74 -27.25
N ALA A 9 -10.81 -44.58 -26.37
CA ALA A 9 -9.87 -43.46 -26.47
C ALA A 9 -8.91 -43.67 -27.65
N ARG A 10 -8.86 -42.70 -28.56
CA ARG A 10 -8.11 -42.75 -29.84
C ARG A 10 -7.23 -41.52 -30.08
N GLU A 11 -7.08 -40.66 -29.08
CA GLU A 11 -6.23 -39.47 -29.17
C GLU A 11 -4.78 -39.84 -29.56
N HIS A 12 -4.24 -39.15 -30.57
CA HIS A 12 -2.92 -39.39 -31.14
C HIS A 12 -2.67 -40.84 -31.61
N ASN A 13 -1.91 -41.63 -30.84
CA ASN A 13 -1.52 -42.99 -31.19
C ASN A 13 -2.23 -44.05 -30.34
N LEU A 14 -3.26 -43.65 -29.57
CA LEU A 14 -4.10 -44.59 -28.83
C LEU A 14 -4.91 -45.45 -29.81
N LYS A 15 -4.97 -46.74 -29.52
CA LYS A 15 -5.62 -47.75 -30.38
C LYS A 15 -6.92 -48.23 -29.73
N ASP A 16 -7.92 -47.36 -29.71
CA ASP A 16 -9.26 -47.66 -29.19
C ASP A 16 -9.22 -48.22 -27.76
N VAL A 17 -8.60 -47.47 -26.85
CA VAL A 17 -8.28 -47.95 -25.50
C VAL A 17 -9.50 -47.86 -24.59
N HIS A 18 -9.76 -48.93 -23.83
CA HIS A 18 -10.81 -49.00 -22.80
C HIS A 18 -10.20 -49.23 -21.42
N LEU A 19 -10.61 -48.46 -20.41
CA LEU A 19 -10.09 -48.54 -19.04
C LEU A 19 -11.20 -48.37 -18.00
N ASP A 20 -11.04 -49.09 -16.89
CA ASP A 20 -11.79 -48.90 -15.66
C ASP A 20 -10.81 -48.64 -14.52
N LEU A 21 -10.77 -47.39 -14.07
CA LEU A 21 -9.83 -46.92 -13.06
C LEU A 21 -10.56 -46.69 -11.73
N PRO A 22 -10.03 -47.14 -10.58
CA PRO A 22 -10.62 -46.84 -9.28
C PRO A 22 -10.51 -45.34 -8.97
N ARG A 23 -11.62 -44.68 -8.62
CA ARG A 23 -11.57 -43.30 -8.12
C ARG A 23 -10.98 -43.27 -6.72
N GLU A 24 -10.57 -42.08 -6.28
CA GLU A 24 -9.98 -41.85 -4.94
C GLU A 24 -8.68 -42.63 -4.70
N ALA A 25 -8.01 -43.05 -5.78
CA ALA A 25 -6.73 -43.74 -5.74
C ALA A 25 -5.63 -42.89 -6.40
N LEU A 26 -4.39 -43.09 -5.94
CA LEU A 26 -3.20 -42.60 -6.65
C LEU A 26 -2.92 -43.53 -7.85
N ILE A 27 -3.45 -43.16 -9.01
CA ILE A 27 -3.25 -43.92 -10.25
C ILE A 27 -1.94 -43.46 -10.92
N VAL A 28 -1.07 -44.42 -11.25
CA VAL A 28 0.21 -44.15 -11.93
C VAL A 28 0.17 -44.73 -13.34
N PHE A 29 0.34 -43.88 -14.35
CA PHE A 29 0.49 -44.28 -15.75
C PHE A 29 1.98 -44.54 -16.03
N THR A 30 2.32 -45.75 -16.42
CA THR A 30 3.70 -46.17 -16.69
C THR A 30 3.84 -46.84 -18.06
N GLY A 31 5.06 -46.88 -18.60
CA GLY A 31 5.36 -47.42 -19.93
C GLY A 31 6.43 -46.62 -20.68
N LEU A 32 6.91 -47.17 -21.80
CA LEU A 32 7.98 -46.60 -22.63
C LEU A 32 7.67 -45.19 -23.15
N SER A 33 8.67 -44.37 -23.43
CA SER A 33 8.46 -43.07 -24.08
C SER A 33 7.67 -43.23 -25.39
N GLY A 34 6.70 -42.34 -25.63
CA GLY A 34 5.82 -42.42 -26.80
C GLY A 34 4.71 -43.48 -26.73
N SER A 35 4.55 -44.22 -25.63
CA SER A 35 3.52 -45.27 -25.49
C SER A 35 2.07 -44.78 -25.38
N GLY A 36 1.81 -43.47 -25.55
CA GLY A 36 0.46 -42.89 -25.43
C GLY A 36 0.03 -42.50 -24.00
N LYS A 37 0.92 -42.55 -23.00
CA LYS A 37 0.61 -42.15 -21.61
C LYS A 37 0.06 -40.72 -21.52
N SER A 38 0.75 -39.77 -22.15
CA SER A 38 0.35 -38.36 -22.13
C SER A 38 -0.92 -38.13 -22.93
N SER A 39 -1.07 -38.81 -24.07
CA SER A 39 -2.28 -38.79 -24.89
C SER A 39 -3.50 -39.20 -24.09
N LEU A 40 -3.38 -40.26 -23.31
CA LEU A 40 -4.48 -40.74 -22.47
C LEU A 40 -4.71 -39.87 -21.22
N ALA A 41 -3.66 -39.50 -20.49
CA ALA A 41 -3.78 -38.78 -19.22
C ALA A 41 -4.13 -37.29 -19.43
N PHE A 42 -3.40 -36.60 -20.30
CA PHE A 42 -3.54 -35.16 -20.53
C PHE A 42 -4.53 -34.87 -21.67
N ASP A 43 -4.28 -35.44 -22.84
CA ASP A 43 -5.00 -35.05 -24.06
C ASP A 43 -6.40 -35.68 -24.14
N THR A 44 -6.68 -36.76 -23.38
CA THR A 44 -8.01 -37.36 -23.25
C THR A 44 -8.69 -37.08 -21.90
N ILE A 45 -8.19 -37.65 -20.80
CA ILE A 45 -8.88 -37.63 -19.50
C ILE A 45 -8.93 -36.21 -18.91
N PHE A 46 -7.78 -35.53 -18.81
CA PHE A 46 -7.71 -34.16 -18.29
C PHE A 46 -8.44 -33.17 -19.20
N ALA A 47 -8.21 -33.23 -20.51
CA ALA A 47 -8.87 -32.36 -21.49
C ALA A 47 -10.39 -32.46 -21.39
N GLU A 48 -10.95 -33.68 -21.34
CA GLU A 48 -12.39 -33.89 -21.21
C GLU A 48 -12.91 -33.43 -19.83
N GLY A 49 -12.13 -33.63 -18.76
CA GLY A 49 -12.49 -33.22 -17.40
C GLY A 49 -12.56 -31.71 -17.24
N GLN A 50 -11.59 -31.00 -17.82
CA GLN A 50 -11.58 -29.54 -17.88
C GLN A 50 -12.71 -29.03 -18.77
N ARG A 51 -12.90 -29.59 -19.97
CA ARG A 51 -13.96 -29.17 -20.91
C ARG A 51 -15.34 -29.25 -20.28
N ARG A 52 -15.71 -30.40 -19.71
CA ARG A 52 -17.02 -30.60 -19.04
C ARG A 52 -17.24 -29.64 -17.87
N TYR A 53 -16.19 -29.36 -17.09
CA TYR A 53 -16.30 -28.41 -15.99
C TYR A 53 -16.53 -26.97 -16.50
N VAL A 54 -15.74 -26.51 -17.48
CA VAL A 54 -15.88 -25.14 -18.02
C VAL A 54 -17.22 -24.96 -18.75
N GLU A 55 -17.75 -26.00 -19.40
CA GLU A 55 -19.10 -25.99 -20.00
C GLU A 55 -20.23 -25.75 -18.99
N SER A 56 -20.00 -26.10 -17.72
CA SER A 56 -20.96 -25.86 -16.65
C SER A 56 -20.94 -24.44 -16.07
N LEU A 57 -19.88 -23.65 -16.32
CA LEU A 57 -19.68 -22.35 -15.66
C LEU A 57 -20.62 -21.25 -16.17
N SER A 58 -20.76 -21.09 -17.49
CA SER A 58 -21.71 -20.12 -18.05
C SER A 58 -22.13 -20.48 -19.47
N ALA A 59 -23.33 -20.04 -19.88
CA ALA A 59 -23.81 -20.22 -21.25
C ALA A 59 -22.90 -19.52 -22.29
N TYR A 60 -22.26 -18.41 -21.90
CA TYR A 60 -21.29 -17.70 -22.72
C TYR A 60 -19.98 -18.49 -22.88
N ALA A 61 -19.44 -19.07 -21.80
CA ALA A 61 -18.23 -19.90 -21.86
C ALA A 61 -18.39 -21.09 -22.82
N ARG A 62 -19.59 -21.70 -22.88
CA ARG A 62 -19.89 -22.78 -23.84
C ARG A 62 -19.69 -22.37 -25.30
N GLN A 63 -19.98 -21.12 -25.66
CA GLN A 63 -19.83 -20.64 -27.04
C GLN A 63 -18.35 -20.63 -27.49
N PHE A 64 -17.41 -20.40 -26.57
CA PHE A 64 -15.97 -20.42 -26.86
C PHE A 64 -15.37 -21.82 -26.80
N LEU A 65 -15.89 -22.68 -25.92
CA LEU A 65 -15.44 -24.07 -25.79
C LEU A 65 -15.82 -24.93 -26.99
N GLY A 66 -16.94 -24.63 -27.67
CA GLY A 66 -17.35 -25.33 -28.89
C GLY A 66 -16.35 -25.22 -30.04
N GLN A 67 -15.37 -24.30 -29.95
CA GLN A 67 -14.28 -24.14 -30.91
C GLN A 67 -13.01 -24.93 -30.55
N LEU A 68 -12.94 -25.52 -29.35
CA LEU A 68 -11.82 -26.37 -28.96
C LEU A 68 -12.06 -27.78 -29.50
N ASP A 69 -11.00 -28.40 -30.01
CA ASP A 69 -11.04 -29.79 -30.45
C ASP A 69 -11.43 -30.70 -29.29
N LYS A 70 -12.51 -31.46 -29.49
CA LYS A 70 -12.95 -32.47 -28.51
C LYS A 70 -12.00 -33.67 -28.62
N PRO A 71 -11.54 -34.23 -27.48
CA PRO A 71 -10.75 -35.46 -27.52
C PRO A 71 -11.47 -36.58 -28.24
N ASP A 72 -10.76 -37.38 -29.03
CA ASP A 72 -11.34 -38.54 -29.72
C ASP A 72 -11.54 -39.69 -28.73
N VAL A 73 -12.74 -39.73 -28.15
CA VAL A 73 -13.17 -40.77 -27.21
C VAL A 73 -14.67 -41.01 -27.34
N ASP A 74 -15.10 -42.27 -27.30
CA ASP A 74 -16.53 -42.61 -27.42
C ASP A 74 -17.31 -42.24 -26.17
N PHE A 75 -16.76 -42.60 -25.01
CA PHE A 75 -17.46 -42.44 -23.74
C PHE A 75 -16.49 -42.33 -22.58
N ILE A 76 -16.72 -41.33 -21.74
CA ILE A 76 -16.07 -41.19 -20.44
C ILE A 76 -17.12 -40.89 -19.37
N GLU A 77 -17.06 -41.62 -18.26
CA GLU A 77 -17.95 -41.47 -17.11
C GLU A 77 -17.18 -41.55 -15.79
N GLY A 78 -17.74 -40.97 -14.73
CA GLY A 78 -17.08 -40.89 -13.42
C GLY A 78 -15.94 -39.86 -13.38
N LEU A 79 -15.91 -38.95 -14.35
CA LEU A 79 -14.89 -37.91 -14.48
C LEU A 79 -15.14 -36.77 -13.50
N SER A 80 -14.09 -36.35 -12.79
CA SER A 80 -14.13 -35.18 -11.91
C SER A 80 -13.61 -33.95 -12.67
N PRO A 81 -13.92 -32.71 -12.23
CA PRO A 81 -13.18 -31.54 -12.68
C PRO A 81 -11.68 -31.78 -12.56
N ALA A 82 -10.96 -31.65 -13.67
CA ALA A 82 -9.57 -32.05 -13.76
C ALA A 82 -8.64 -30.82 -13.72
N VAL A 83 -7.49 -30.97 -13.06
CA VAL A 83 -6.44 -29.97 -12.97
C VAL A 83 -5.13 -30.61 -13.44
N SER A 84 -4.43 -29.96 -14.36
CA SER A 84 -3.11 -30.39 -14.81
C SER A 84 -2.04 -29.69 -13.97
N ILE A 85 -1.07 -30.47 -13.52
CA ILE A 85 0.15 -29.99 -12.88
C ILE A 85 1.30 -30.55 -13.71
N ASP A 86 1.81 -29.74 -14.63
CA ASP A 86 2.92 -30.09 -15.51
C ASP A 86 4.11 -29.13 -15.38
N GLN A 87 5.17 -29.38 -16.15
CA GLN A 87 6.38 -28.54 -16.16
C GLN A 87 6.46 -27.64 -17.41
N LYS A 88 5.36 -27.46 -18.18
CA LYS A 88 5.43 -26.81 -19.51
C LYS A 88 5.64 -25.30 -19.44
N SER A 89 5.27 -24.63 -18.35
CA SER A 89 5.32 -23.17 -18.26
C SER A 89 6.37 -22.65 -17.29
N THR A 90 7.59 -22.38 -17.77
CA THR A 90 8.45 -21.37 -17.13
C THR A 90 8.03 -19.99 -17.67
N ASN A 91 7.07 -19.34 -17.03
CA ASN A 91 6.73 -17.95 -17.38
C ASN A 91 7.93 -17.04 -17.05
N ARG A 92 8.49 -16.36 -18.06
CA ARG A 92 9.70 -15.53 -17.93
C ARG A 92 9.38 -14.05 -17.73
N ASN A 93 8.18 -13.71 -17.24
CA ASN A 93 7.86 -12.32 -16.93
C ASN A 93 8.80 -11.81 -15.81
N PRO A 94 9.63 -10.77 -16.06
CA PRO A 94 10.61 -10.29 -15.11
C PRO A 94 10.00 -9.69 -13.84
N ARG A 95 8.68 -9.41 -13.83
CA ARG A 95 7.96 -8.94 -12.65
C ARG A 95 7.31 -10.06 -11.84
N SER A 96 7.38 -11.30 -12.31
CA SER A 96 6.88 -12.47 -11.60
C SER A 96 7.96 -13.01 -10.66
N THR A 97 7.58 -13.25 -9.42
CA THR A 97 8.44 -13.83 -8.38
C THR A 97 7.71 -15.01 -7.73
N VAL A 98 8.41 -15.79 -6.92
CA VAL A 98 7.78 -16.85 -6.11
C VAL A 98 6.64 -16.27 -5.26
N GLY A 99 6.84 -15.08 -4.68
CA GLY A 99 5.82 -14.42 -3.85
C GLY A 99 4.56 -14.01 -4.62
N THR A 100 4.66 -13.66 -5.90
CA THR A 100 3.49 -13.32 -6.72
C THR A 100 2.79 -14.56 -7.26
N ILE A 101 3.53 -15.63 -7.57
CA ILE A 101 2.94 -16.90 -8.05
C ILE A 101 2.16 -17.61 -6.93
N THR A 102 2.67 -17.53 -5.70
CA THR A 102 2.04 -18.13 -4.52
C THR A 102 1.06 -17.20 -3.79
N GLU A 103 0.85 -15.98 -4.31
CA GLU A 103 0.05 -14.91 -3.69
C GLU A 103 0.53 -14.45 -2.29
N VAL A 104 1.59 -15.04 -1.73
CA VAL A 104 2.18 -14.65 -0.44
C VAL A 104 2.56 -13.18 -0.41
N TYR A 105 3.03 -12.62 -1.53
CA TYR A 105 3.35 -11.20 -1.61
C TYR A 105 2.12 -10.30 -1.42
N ASP A 106 0.95 -10.72 -1.87
CA ASP A 106 -0.28 -9.95 -1.68
C ASP A 106 -0.74 -9.97 -0.21
N TYR A 107 -0.58 -11.10 0.48
CA TYR A 107 -0.77 -11.17 1.93
C TYR A 107 0.23 -10.29 2.68
N LEU A 108 1.50 -10.27 2.27
CA LEU A 108 2.51 -9.37 2.85
C LEU A 108 2.14 -7.90 2.67
N ARG A 109 1.64 -7.51 1.49
CA ARG A 109 1.18 -6.14 1.25
C ARG A 109 0.03 -5.76 2.17
N LEU A 110 -0.94 -6.64 2.36
CA LEU A 110 -2.04 -6.42 3.31
C LEU A 110 -1.53 -6.31 4.74
N LEU A 111 -0.60 -7.17 5.15
CA LEU A 111 0.02 -7.13 6.47
C LEU A 111 0.71 -5.79 6.72
N TYR A 112 1.59 -5.34 5.83
CA TYR A 112 2.30 -4.07 5.97
C TYR A 112 1.37 -2.86 5.87
N ALA A 113 0.31 -2.92 5.06
CA ALA A 113 -0.67 -1.83 4.98
C ALA A 113 -1.51 -1.69 6.26
N ARG A 114 -1.76 -2.79 6.97
CA ARG A 114 -2.63 -2.82 8.17
C ARG A 114 -1.85 -2.68 9.48
N ALA A 115 -0.68 -3.29 9.57
CA ALA A 115 0.11 -3.38 10.80
C ALA A 115 1.49 -2.71 10.70
N GLY A 116 1.89 -2.25 9.50
CA GLY A 116 3.16 -1.56 9.32
C GLY A 116 3.16 -0.18 9.96
N GLN A 117 4.21 0.12 10.73
CA GLN A 117 4.46 1.47 11.24
C GLN A 117 5.35 2.22 10.24
N PRO A 118 4.84 3.25 9.55
CA PRO A 118 5.63 4.00 8.59
C PRO A 118 6.64 4.88 9.32
N HIS A 119 7.85 4.96 8.77
CA HIS A 119 8.93 5.79 9.30
C HIS A 119 9.44 6.74 8.21
N CYS A 120 9.87 7.93 8.59
CA CYS A 120 10.50 8.87 7.66
C CYS A 120 11.88 8.33 7.24
N PRO A 121 12.20 8.24 5.93
CA PRO A 121 13.47 7.68 5.47
C PRO A 121 14.68 8.57 5.77
N ILE A 122 14.47 9.86 6.05
CA ILE A 122 15.55 10.83 6.32
C ILE A 122 15.87 10.89 7.82
N CYS A 123 14.85 11.03 8.67
CA CYS A 123 15.04 11.23 10.11
C CYS A 123 14.64 10.04 10.99
N GLY A 124 14.10 8.95 10.42
CA GLY A 124 13.73 7.73 11.15
C GLY A 124 12.53 7.86 12.09
N ARG A 125 11.87 9.02 12.17
CA ARG A 125 10.69 9.22 13.05
C ARG A 125 9.47 8.45 12.54
N VAL A 126 8.65 7.97 13.47
CA VAL A 126 7.35 7.34 13.17
C VAL A 126 6.42 8.39 12.57
N ILE A 127 5.84 8.08 11.41
CA ILE A 127 4.82 8.90 10.76
C ILE A 127 3.45 8.45 11.28
N ALA A 128 2.75 9.33 11.99
CA ALA A 128 1.42 9.04 12.49
C ALA A 128 0.49 10.22 12.22
N LYS A 129 -0.74 9.92 11.79
CA LYS A 129 -1.82 10.91 11.81
C LYS A 129 -2.19 11.15 13.26
N GLN A 130 -2.23 12.41 13.66
CA GLN A 130 -2.61 12.79 15.01
C GLN A 130 -3.70 13.84 14.95
N THR A 131 -4.74 13.67 15.76
CA THR A 131 -5.75 14.71 15.96
C THR A 131 -5.14 15.88 16.73
N PRO A 132 -5.67 17.11 16.59
CA PRO A 132 -5.25 18.25 17.41
C PRO A 132 -5.20 17.91 18.90
N GLN A 133 -6.20 17.18 19.40
CA GLN A 133 -6.27 16.77 20.80
C GLN A 133 -5.12 15.83 21.19
N GLN A 134 -4.75 14.87 20.35
CA GLN A 134 -3.60 13.98 20.62
C GLN A 134 -2.26 14.74 20.63
N ILE A 135 -2.12 15.76 19.79
CA ILE A 135 -0.94 16.64 19.79
C ILE A 135 -0.89 17.42 21.11
N VAL A 136 -2.00 18.04 21.50
CA VAL A 136 -2.15 18.78 22.77
C VAL A 136 -1.83 17.89 23.97
N ASP A 137 -2.39 16.67 24.02
CA ASP A 137 -2.18 15.74 25.13
C ASP A 137 -0.70 15.30 25.23
N GLN A 138 -0.01 15.09 24.11
CA GLN A 138 1.43 14.79 24.09
C GLN A 138 2.28 15.95 24.63
N VAL A 139 1.91 17.19 24.31
CA VAL A 139 2.63 18.38 24.78
C VAL A 139 2.39 18.62 26.27
N LEU A 140 1.15 18.39 26.75
CA LEU A 140 0.82 18.52 28.16
C LEU A 140 1.43 17.41 29.04
N ALA A 141 1.87 16.31 28.43
CA ALA A 141 2.60 15.24 29.12
C ALA A 141 4.10 15.57 29.35
N LEU A 142 4.60 16.67 28.80
CA LEU A 142 5.97 17.15 29.04
C LEU A 142 6.11 17.77 30.43
N GLU A 143 7.34 18.05 30.85
CA GLU A 143 7.63 18.66 32.15
C GLU A 143 6.93 20.03 32.29
N ALA A 144 6.34 20.25 33.47
CA ALA A 144 5.67 21.51 33.76
C ALA A 144 6.69 22.65 33.75
N GLY A 145 6.37 23.74 33.05
CA GLY A 145 7.27 24.88 32.90
C GLY A 145 8.08 24.92 31.61
N THR A 146 8.09 23.86 30.80
CA THR A 146 8.71 23.87 29.47
C THR A 146 8.08 24.93 28.58
N ARG A 147 8.91 25.78 27.96
CA ARG A 147 8.50 26.87 27.08
C ARG A 147 8.68 26.47 25.62
N PHE A 148 7.70 26.84 24.79
CA PHE A 148 7.74 26.54 23.37
C PHE A 148 6.94 27.56 22.55
N GLN A 149 7.23 27.61 21.26
CA GLN A 149 6.47 28.37 20.27
C GLN A 149 5.65 27.41 19.41
N VAL A 150 4.41 27.78 19.12
CA VAL A 150 3.56 27.06 18.15
C VAL A 150 3.73 27.72 16.80
N LEU A 151 4.25 26.96 15.83
CA LEU A 151 4.59 27.44 14.50
C LEU A 151 3.71 26.76 13.44
N GLY A 152 3.18 27.54 12.50
CA GLY A 152 2.50 27.06 11.30
C GLY A 152 3.41 27.13 10.08
N PRO A 153 4.01 26.03 9.61
CA PRO A 153 4.94 26.03 8.48
C PRO A 153 4.22 26.19 7.13
N VAL A 154 4.01 27.42 6.70
CA VAL A 154 3.30 27.76 5.45
C VAL A 154 4.14 27.57 4.20
N VAL A 155 5.46 27.69 4.30
CA VAL A 155 6.42 27.44 3.20
C VAL A 155 7.60 26.63 3.73
N ARG A 156 7.97 25.57 3.01
CA ARG A 156 9.08 24.68 3.36
C ARG A 156 10.00 24.52 2.15
N GLU A 157 11.23 25.05 2.22
CA GLU A 157 12.29 24.85 1.21
C GLU A 157 11.85 25.14 -0.24
N ARG A 158 11.06 26.20 -0.46
CA ARG A 158 10.56 26.60 -1.78
C ARG A 158 11.10 27.95 -2.21
N LYS A 159 11.26 28.12 -3.52
CA LYS A 159 11.74 29.37 -4.12
C LYS A 159 10.61 30.37 -4.28
N GLY A 160 10.85 31.63 -3.93
CA GLY A 160 9.86 32.71 -4.10
C GLY A 160 10.16 33.93 -3.26
N GLU A 161 9.52 35.06 -3.58
CA GLU A 161 9.67 36.33 -2.83
C GLU A 161 8.59 36.50 -1.75
N TYR A 162 7.47 35.78 -1.87
CA TYR A 162 6.39 35.67 -0.86
C TYR A 162 5.79 36.99 -0.35
N VAL A 163 5.91 38.10 -1.10
CA VAL A 163 5.36 39.43 -0.73
C VAL A 163 3.84 39.38 -0.51
N ASP A 164 3.11 38.71 -1.40
CA ASP A 164 1.65 38.56 -1.29
C ASP A 164 1.26 37.69 -0.09
N LEU A 165 2.08 36.69 0.25
CA LEU A 165 1.87 35.83 1.40
C LEU A 165 2.02 36.63 2.70
N PHE A 166 3.07 37.46 2.83
CA PHE A 166 3.24 38.30 4.01
C PHE A 166 2.08 39.27 4.20
N SER A 167 1.64 39.93 3.12
CA SER A 167 0.48 40.82 3.13
C SER A 167 -0.80 40.09 3.57
N SER A 168 -1.02 38.87 3.07
CA SER A 168 -2.17 38.03 3.44
C SER A 168 -2.12 37.60 4.91
N LEU A 169 -0.96 37.18 5.41
CA LEU A 169 -0.78 36.78 6.82
C LEU A 169 -0.98 37.97 7.76
N GLN A 170 -0.48 39.14 7.39
CA GLN A 170 -0.72 40.38 8.15
C GLN A 170 -2.21 40.76 8.14
N GLY A 171 -2.88 40.63 6.99
CA GLY A 171 -4.34 40.85 6.88
C GLY A 171 -5.18 39.88 7.71
N GLN A 172 -4.67 38.67 7.99
CA GLN A 172 -5.28 37.70 8.90
C GLN A 172 -4.97 37.98 10.39
N GLY A 173 -4.16 39.00 10.70
CA GLY A 173 -3.85 39.44 12.05
C GLY A 173 -2.60 38.81 12.68
N PHE A 174 -1.80 38.06 11.92
CA PHE A 174 -0.53 37.54 12.42
C PHE A 174 0.52 38.65 12.51
N ALA A 175 1.25 38.68 13.63
CA ALA A 175 2.25 39.73 13.89
C ALA A 175 3.69 39.30 13.57
N ARG A 176 4.01 38.00 13.63
CA ARG A 176 5.38 37.50 13.53
C ARG A 176 5.45 36.22 12.71
N ALA A 177 6.54 36.06 11.97
CA ALA A 177 6.90 34.82 11.28
C ALA A 177 8.40 34.56 11.44
N ARG A 178 8.76 33.28 11.54
CA ARG A 178 10.14 32.81 11.43
C ARG A 178 10.43 32.54 9.97
N ILE A 179 11.43 33.23 9.43
CA ILE A 179 11.83 33.18 8.03
C ILE A 179 13.30 32.80 8.01
N ASP A 180 13.60 31.65 7.39
CA ASP A 180 14.95 31.07 7.33
C ASP A 180 15.64 31.00 8.72
N GLY A 181 14.86 30.62 9.74
CA GLY A 181 15.30 30.47 11.13
C GLY A 181 15.26 31.76 11.97
N VAL A 182 15.09 32.93 11.35
CA VAL A 182 15.09 34.23 12.06
C VAL A 182 13.67 34.78 12.20
N VAL A 183 13.31 35.25 13.39
CA VAL A 183 11.96 35.80 13.66
C VAL A 183 11.88 37.26 13.23
N TYR A 184 10.98 37.55 12.29
CA TYR A 184 10.67 38.90 11.81
C TYR A 184 9.26 39.34 12.19
N SER A 185 9.06 40.66 12.28
CA SER A 185 7.74 41.26 12.33
C SER A 185 7.10 41.23 10.94
N LEU A 186 5.84 40.81 10.84
CA LEU A 186 5.11 40.82 9.57
C LEU A 186 4.76 42.25 9.10
N THR A 187 4.91 43.26 9.96
CA THR A 187 4.78 44.67 9.57
C THR A 187 5.97 45.16 8.73
N ASP A 188 7.14 44.56 8.92
CA ASP A 188 8.36 44.89 8.18
C ASP A 188 9.13 43.58 7.83
N PRO A 189 8.59 42.76 6.91
CA PRO A 189 9.19 41.50 6.54
C PRO A 189 10.45 41.71 5.66
N PRO A 190 11.44 40.81 5.74
CA PRO A 190 12.63 40.89 4.90
C PRO A 190 12.27 40.67 3.43
N LYS A 191 13.01 41.33 2.52
CA LYS A 191 12.90 41.06 1.09
C LYS A 191 13.62 39.74 0.76
N LEU A 192 12.84 38.75 0.37
CA LEU A 192 13.34 37.44 -0.05
C LEU A 192 13.72 37.43 -1.52
N LYS A 193 14.70 36.59 -1.90
CA LYS A 193 15.19 36.51 -3.28
C LYS A 193 14.47 35.39 -4.01
N LYS A 194 13.88 35.70 -5.16
CA LYS A 194 13.10 34.74 -5.96
C LYS A 194 13.84 33.43 -6.30
N GLN A 195 15.16 33.46 -6.43
CA GLN A 195 15.96 32.32 -6.88
C GLN A 195 16.42 31.39 -5.75
N GLU A 196 16.35 31.84 -4.49
CA GLU A 196 16.77 31.11 -3.30
C GLU A 196 15.59 30.36 -2.69
N LYS A 197 15.87 29.27 -1.98
CA LYS A 197 14.84 28.52 -1.26
C LYS A 197 14.67 29.16 0.11
N HIS A 198 13.41 29.32 0.52
CA HIS A 198 13.06 29.90 1.79
C HIS A 198 12.11 28.97 2.56
N SER A 199 12.16 29.08 3.87
CA SER A 199 11.27 28.42 4.82
C SER A 199 10.58 29.49 5.67
N ILE A 200 9.25 29.49 5.68
CA ILE A 200 8.42 30.51 6.34
C ILE A 200 7.43 29.83 7.26
N GLU A 201 7.48 30.19 8.53
CA GLU A 201 6.67 29.59 9.58
C GLU A 201 6.05 30.69 10.43
N VAL A 202 4.72 30.70 10.52
CA VAL A 202 4.01 31.75 11.24
C VAL A 202 4.03 31.44 12.72
N VAL A 203 4.41 32.42 13.55
CA VAL A 203 4.40 32.26 15.00
C VAL A 203 2.99 32.48 15.50
N ILE A 204 2.28 31.39 15.81
CA ILE A 204 0.87 31.42 16.22
C ILE A 204 0.75 31.83 17.69
N ASP A 205 1.49 31.16 18.57
CA ASP A 205 1.49 31.46 20.00
C ASP A 205 2.84 31.10 20.65
N ARG A 206 3.07 31.63 21.85
CA ARG A 206 4.18 31.29 22.73
C ARG A 206 3.59 30.86 24.06
N LEU A 207 3.84 29.61 24.42
CA LEU A 207 3.18 28.96 25.54
C LEU A 207 4.19 28.33 26.48
N THR A 208 3.71 27.99 27.67
CA THR A 208 4.45 27.24 28.67
C THR A 208 3.56 26.11 29.15
N VAL A 209 4.11 24.91 29.28
CA VAL A 209 3.36 23.72 29.71
C VAL A 209 2.79 23.95 31.12
N LYS A 210 1.46 24.13 31.20
CA LYS A 210 0.69 24.27 32.44
C LYS A 210 -0.68 23.61 32.25
N ALA A 211 -1.27 23.05 33.31
CA ALA A 211 -2.61 22.45 33.22
C ALA A 211 -3.68 23.47 32.74
N SER A 212 -3.55 24.74 33.12
CA SER A 212 -4.46 25.82 32.71
C SER A 212 -4.30 26.27 31.26
N SER A 213 -3.21 25.91 30.57
CA SER A 213 -2.97 26.31 29.18
C SER A 213 -3.61 25.40 28.15
N LYS A 214 -4.33 24.34 28.57
CA LYS A 214 -4.92 23.34 27.67
C LYS A 214 -5.76 23.95 26.56
N GLN A 215 -6.77 24.77 26.92
CA GLN A 215 -7.67 25.38 25.93
C GLN A 215 -6.91 26.24 24.92
N ARG A 216 -6.03 27.12 25.42
CA ARG A 216 -5.23 28.01 24.59
C ARG A 216 -4.27 27.27 23.66
N LEU A 217 -3.69 26.16 24.13
CA LEU A 217 -2.84 25.30 23.32
C LEU A 217 -3.65 24.61 22.22
N THR A 218 -4.84 24.10 22.53
CA THR A 218 -5.76 23.53 21.54
C THR A 218 -6.09 24.53 20.44
N ASP A 219 -6.52 25.74 20.82
CA ASP A 219 -6.86 26.80 19.86
C ASP A 219 -5.66 27.16 18.96
N SER A 220 -4.45 27.19 19.53
CA SER A 220 -3.21 27.49 18.80
C SER A 220 -2.81 26.39 17.83
N VAL A 221 -2.91 25.12 18.26
CA VAL A 221 -2.60 23.94 17.44
C VAL A 221 -3.58 23.85 16.28
N GLU A 222 -4.89 24.00 16.52
CA GLU A 222 -5.89 24.01 15.45
C GLU A 222 -5.66 25.15 14.45
N THR A 223 -5.28 26.33 14.94
CA THR A 223 -4.96 27.48 14.08
C THR A 223 -3.74 27.17 13.20
N ALA A 224 -2.68 26.61 13.78
CA ALA A 224 -1.47 26.23 13.04
C ALA A 224 -1.76 25.18 11.97
N LEU A 225 -2.48 24.12 12.33
CA LEU A 225 -2.86 23.03 11.43
C LEU A 225 -3.70 23.55 10.28
N ARG A 226 -4.70 24.41 10.54
CA ARG A 226 -5.53 25.02 9.50
C ARG A 226 -4.72 25.89 8.55
N LEU A 227 -3.80 26.68 9.08
CA LEU A 227 -2.98 27.61 8.29
C LEU A 227 -1.95 26.86 7.40
N ALA A 228 -1.34 25.80 7.92
CA ALA A 228 -0.25 25.08 7.27
C ALA A 228 -0.67 23.72 6.65
N GLY A 229 -1.97 23.52 6.40
CA GLY A 229 -2.47 22.34 5.70
C GLY A 229 -2.25 21.02 6.45
N GLY A 230 -2.49 21.03 7.76
CA GLY A 230 -2.40 19.86 8.64
C GLY A 230 -1.01 19.63 9.23
N LEU A 231 -0.16 20.68 9.31
CA LEU A 231 1.16 20.64 9.93
C LEU A 231 1.29 21.68 11.05
N VAL A 232 1.99 21.31 12.12
CA VAL A 232 2.38 22.23 13.19
C VAL A 232 3.78 21.86 13.65
N VAL A 233 4.60 22.86 13.93
CA VAL A 233 5.94 22.69 14.50
C VAL A 233 5.95 23.33 15.87
N LEU A 234 6.45 22.60 16.86
CA LEU A 234 6.72 23.14 18.19
C LEU A 234 8.22 23.35 18.35
N ASP A 235 8.62 24.60 18.57
CA ASP A 235 10.01 25.01 18.82
C ASP A 235 10.20 25.23 20.33
N PHE A 236 10.91 24.31 20.98
CA PHE A 236 11.19 24.30 22.41
C PHE A 236 12.37 25.22 22.73
N VAL A 237 12.06 26.47 23.09
CA VAL A 237 13.06 27.54 23.30
C VAL A 237 13.99 27.33 24.49
N ASP A 238 13.68 26.39 25.38
CA ASP A 238 14.53 26.02 26.50
C ASP A 238 15.68 25.08 26.10
N LEU A 239 15.64 24.52 24.87
CA LEU A 239 16.67 23.62 24.34
C LEU A 239 17.71 24.37 23.47
N PRO A 240 18.97 23.91 23.43
CA PRO A 240 20.00 24.44 22.55
C PRO A 240 19.59 24.46 21.06
N GLU A 241 20.12 25.40 20.28
CA GLU A 241 19.82 25.52 18.84
C GLU A 241 20.19 24.27 18.03
N ASP A 242 21.18 23.51 18.48
CA ASP A 242 21.68 22.28 17.87
C ASP A 242 21.01 21.00 18.38
N ASP A 243 20.05 21.10 19.31
CA ASP A 243 19.36 19.94 19.85
C ASP A 243 18.35 19.35 18.83
N LEU A 244 18.51 18.06 18.50
CA LEU A 244 17.63 17.32 17.58
C LEU A 244 16.16 17.27 18.03
N HIS A 245 15.90 17.51 19.32
CA HIS A 245 14.57 17.50 19.92
C HIS A 245 14.00 18.90 20.15
N ARG A 246 14.74 19.97 19.80
CA ARG A 246 14.26 21.34 19.87
C ARG A 246 13.02 21.56 19.02
N GLU A 247 12.97 20.95 17.83
CA GLU A 247 11.83 21.08 16.93
C GLU A 247 11.07 19.77 16.77
N ARG A 248 9.78 19.81 17.11
CA ARG A 248 8.88 18.67 16.95
C ARG A 248 7.77 19.03 15.97
N THR A 249 7.79 18.35 14.82
CA THR A 249 6.73 18.43 13.82
C THR A 249 5.63 17.43 14.14
N PHE A 250 4.40 17.89 14.10
CA PHE A 250 3.20 17.06 14.21
C PHE A 250 2.34 17.26 12.96
N SER A 251 1.56 16.24 12.60
CA SER A 251 0.69 16.29 11.43
C SER A 251 -0.67 15.64 11.64
N GLU A 252 -1.72 16.27 11.11
CA GLU A 252 -3.04 15.67 10.90
C GLU A 252 -3.04 14.66 9.74
N HIS A 253 -1.97 14.61 8.98
CA HIS A 253 -1.78 13.76 7.81
C HIS A 253 -0.58 12.83 8.02
N LEU A 254 -0.37 11.87 7.10
CA LEU A 254 0.82 11.00 7.14
C LEU A 254 2.03 11.76 6.56
N ALA A 255 2.45 12.82 7.23
CA ALA A 255 3.54 13.68 6.78
C ALA A 255 4.60 13.88 7.88
N CYS A 256 5.84 14.04 7.44
CA CYS A 256 7.02 14.38 8.25
C CYS A 256 7.58 15.76 7.83
#